data_AF-S6GGQ7-F1
#
_entry.id   AF-S6GGQ7-F1
#
_cell.length_a   1.000
_cell.length_b   1.000
_cell.length_c   1.000
_cell.angle_alpha   90.00
_cell.angle_beta   90.00
_cell.angle_gamma   90.00
#
_symmetry.space_group_name_H-M   'P 1'
#
loop_
_entity.id
_entity.type
_entity.pdbx_description
1 polymer ?
#
loop_
_entity_poly.entity_id
_entity_poly.type
_entity_poly.pdbx_seq_one_letter_code
_entity_poly.pdbx_strand_id
1 'polypeptide(L)'
;MEESNILIALITLGVGGAIGYFAGRSSSSLDNNSQEQQVDELKKEIVQYKDSVASHFQQTATMINEMNDSYKSVIQHLAQGSQDLCDPVTAEDVENKLAAKSDSASTDQQQAETDTAAIEPPRDYAPKQPDEIGALSENYGLTSNKAETEEETAVPSFAASPKV
;
A
#
# COMPACT_ATOMS: atom_id res chain seq x y z
N MET A 1 19.62 -5.43 -67.76
CA MET A 1 18.76 -5.71 -66.58
C MET A 1 19.10 -4.81 -65.39
N GLU A 2 20.33 -4.28 -65.30
CA GLU A 2 20.77 -3.43 -64.18
C GLU A 2 20.12 -2.03 -64.16
N GLU A 3 19.96 -1.38 -65.32
CA GLU A 3 19.35 -0.04 -65.43
C GLU A 3 17.90 0.01 -64.90
N SER A 4 17.09 -1.04 -65.16
CA SER A 4 15.71 -1.11 -64.68
C SER A 4 15.62 -1.27 -63.16
N ASN A 5 16.61 -1.93 -62.55
CA ASN A 5 16.64 -2.15 -61.10
C ASN A 5 17.02 -0.86 -60.36
N ILE A 6 17.95 -0.08 -60.93
CA ILE A 6 18.34 1.23 -60.41
C ILE A 6 17.14 2.19 -60.44
N LEU A 7 16.36 2.18 -61.52
CA LEU A 7 15.19 3.04 -61.67
C LEU A 7 14.07 2.66 -60.68
N ILE A 8 13.81 1.37 -60.48
CA ILE A 8 12.86 0.89 -59.47
C ILE A 8 13.32 1.27 -58.05
N ALA A 9 14.61 1.14 -57.74
CA ALA A 9 15.16 1.50 -56.42
C ALA A 9 15.00 3.00 -56.12
N LEU A 10 15.20 3.87 -57.11
CA LEU A 10 15.00 5.32 -56.95
C LEU A 10 13.52 5.68 -56.73
N ILE A 11 12.61 5.02 -57.45
CA ILE A 11 11.17 5.24 -57.29
C ILE A 11 10.71 4.78 -55.90
N THR A 12 11.11 3.58 -55.46
CA THR A 12 10.68 3.06 -54.15
C THR A 12 11.27 3.86 -52.99
N LEU A 13 12.52 4.34 -53.11
CA LEU A 13 13.12 5.25 -52.14
C LEU A 13 12.41 6.61 -52.10
N GLY A 14 12.04 7.16 -53.27
CA GLY A 14 11.30 8.43 -53.35
C GLY A 14 9.90 8.32 -52.73
N VAL A 15 9.16 7.27 -53.08
CA VAL A 15 7.80 7.02 -52.56
C VAL A 15 7.84 6.67 -51.07
N GLY A 16 8.75 5.77 -50.67
CA GLY A 16 8.94 5.40 -49.26
C GLY A 16 9.40 6.58 -48.41
N GLY A 17 10.29 7.42 -48.95
CA GLY A 17 10.74 8.66 -48.31
C GLY A 17 9.63 9.69 -48.17
N ALA A 18 8.80 9.88 -49.19
CA ALA A 18 7.66 10.79 -49.14
C ALA A 18 6.61 10.35 -48.12
N ILE A 19 6.25 9.05 -48.11
CA ILE A 19 5.31 8.46 -47.15
C ILE A 19 5.90 8.54 -45.74
N GLY A 20 7.17 8.16 -45.57
CA GLY A 20 7.86 8.22 -44.28
C GLY A 20 7.96 9.64 -43.73
N TYR A 21 8.22 10.63 -44.59
CA TYR A 21 8.28 12.05 -44.21
C TYR A 21 6.91 12.59 -43.80
N PHE A 22 5.85 12.30 -44.56
CA PHE A 22 4.49 12.73 -44.22
C PHE A 22 3.98 12.05 -42.94
N ALA A 23 4.22 10.75 -42.76
CA ALA A 23 3.82 10.02 -41.55
C ALA A 23 4.63 10.45 -40.32
N GLY A 24 5.95 10.60 -40.44
CA GLY A 24 6.83 11.01 -39.34
C GLY A 24 6.64 12.48 -38.91
N ARG A 25 6.23 13.36 -39.82
CA ARG A 25 5.90 14.74 -39.47
C ARG A 25 4.55 14.85 -38.74
N SER A 26 3.61 13.95 -39.03
CA SER A 26 2.35 13.86 -38.30
C SER A 26 2.55 13.38 -36.85
N SER A 27 3.46 12.44 -36.60
CA SER A 27 3.75 11.94 -35.23
C SER A 27 4.45 12.96 -34.34
N SER A 28 5.25 13.86 -34.92
CA SER A 28 5.95 14.92 -34.18
C SER A 28 5.02 16.03 -33.67
N SER A 29 3.77 16.07 -34.15
CA SER A 29 2.76 17.08 -33.81
C SER A 29 1.73 16.57 -32.80
N LEU A 30 1.86 15.32 -32.35
CA LEU A 30 0.96 14.68 -31.40
C LEU A 30 1.50 14.90 -29.98
N ASP A 31 1.09 16.01 -29.40
CA ASP A 31 0.60 16.07 -28.01
C ASP A 31 1.50 15.45 -26.92
N ASN A 32 2.82 15.67 -26.96
CA ASN A 32 3.70 15.36 -25.83
C ASN A 32 3.29 16.12 -24.55
N ASN A 33 2.57 17.24 -24.71
CA ASN A 33 2.07 18.06 -23.62
C ASN A 33 1.01 17.32 -22.78
N SER A 34 0.12 16.52 -23.38
CA SER A 34 -0.88 15.78 -22.62
C SER A 34 -0.29 14.65 -21.78
N GLN A 35 0.80 14.02 -22.22
CA GLN A 35 1.50 13.01 -21.42
C GLN A 35 2.24 13.64 -20.23
N GLU A 36 2.90 14.78 -20.43
CA GLU A 36 3.53 15.53 -19.33
C GLU A 36 2.48 16.06 -18.33
N GLN A 37 1.34 16.55 -18.82
CA GLN A 37 0.22 16.99 -17.97
C GLN A 37 -0.35 15.86 -17.11
N GLN A 38 -0.53 14.66 -17.68
CA GLN A 38 -1.01 13.49 -16.92
C GLN A 38 -0.06 13.11 -15.78
N VAL A 39 1.25 13.16 -16.05
CA VAL A 39 2.26 12.85 -15.03
C VAL A 39 2.24 13.89 -13.90
N ASP A 40 2.10 15.17 -14.24
CA ASP A 40 2.06 16.23 -13.24
C ASP A 40 0.74 16.26 -12.45
N GLU A 41 -0.38 15.89 -13.08
CA GLU A 41 -1.66 15.69 -12.41
C GLU A 41 -1.57 14.55 -11.38
N LEU A 42 -1.04 13.39 -11.76
CA LEU A 42 -0.85 12.26 -10.83
C LEU A 42 0.08 12.61 -9.67
N LYS A 43 1.18 13.33 -9.93
CA LYS A 43 2.07 13.80 -8.85
C LYS A 43 1.32 14.72 -7.88
N LYS A 44 0.49 15.62 -8.40
CA LYS A 44 -0.31 16.54 -7.60
C LYS A 44 -1.33 15.77 -6.75
N GLU A 45 -1.99 14.76 -7.30
CA GLU A 45 -2.92 13.90 -6.56
C GLU A 45 -2.20 13.17 -5.41
N ILE A 46 -1.01 12.63 -5.64
CA ILE A 46 -0.21 11.98 -4.59
C ILE A 46 0.13 12.95 -3.46
N VAL A 47 0.52 14.18 -3.78
CA VAL A 47 0.82 15.21 -2.77
C VAL A 47 -0.45 15.55 -1.97
N GLN A 48 -1.57 15.79 -2.66
CA GLN A 48 -2.84 16.08 -1.99
C GLN A 48 -3.32 14.94 -1.08
N TYR A 49 -3.16 13.69 -1.53
CA TYR A 49 -3.48 12.53 -0.71
C TYR A 49 -2.61 12.48 0.55
N LYS A 50 -1.29 12.68 0.42
CA LYS A 50 -0.37 12.71 1.56
C LYS A 50 -0.74 13.81 2.56
N ASP A 51 -1.09 15.00 2.07
CA ASP A 51 -1.52 16.12 2.91
C ASP A 51 -2.84 15.81 3.63
N SER A 52 -3.81 15.21 2.93
CA SER A 52 -5.09 14.77 3.50
C SER A 52 -4.91 13.74 4.62
N VAL A 53 -4.04 12.74 4.39
CA VAL A 53 -3.70 11.72 5.39
C VAL A 53 -3.01 12.35 6.59
N ALA A 54 -2.04 13.24 6.37
CA ALA A 54 -1.35 13.95 7.45
C ALA A 54 -2.33 14.78 8.30
N SER A 55 -3.24 15.52 7.65
CA SER A 55 -4.29 16.27 8.33
C SER A 55 -5.22 15.37 9.13
N HIS A 56 -5.59 14.20 8.60
CA HIS A 56 -6.46 13.25 9.29
C HIS A 56 -5.79 12.71 10.56
N PHE A 57 -4.52 12.33 10.50
CA PHE A 57 -3.78 11.87 11.69
C PHE A 57 -3.55 12.98 12.71
N GLN A 58 -3.32 14.22 12.26
CA GLN A 58 -3.24 15.36 13.17
C GLN A 58 -4.57 15.58 13.91
N GLN A 59 -5.70 15.55 13.18
CA GLN A 59 -7.02 15.70 13.79
C GLN A 59 -7.31 14.55 14.77
N THR A 60 -6.98 13.32 14.39
CA THR A 60 -7.16 12.15 15.25
C THR A 60 -6.28 12.21 16.50
N ALA A 61 -5.04 12.67 16.39
CA ALA A 61 -4.17 12.88 17.55
C ALA A 61 -4.78 13.89 18.54
N THR A 62 -5.37 14.98 18.04
CA THR A 62 -6.10 15.94 18.89
C THR A 62 -7.29 15.28 19.59
N MET A 63 -8.13 14.53 18.86
CA MET A 63 -9.29 13.84 19.45
C MET A 63 -8.87 12.78 20.49
N ILE A 64 -7.77 12.07 20.26
CA ILE A 64 -7.22 11.10 21.23
C ILE A 64 -6.78 11.81 22.51
N ASN A 65 -6.16 12.99 22.40
CA ASN A 65 -5.78 13.78 23.58
C ASN A 65 -7.02 14.25 24.36
N GLU A 66 -8.04 14.77 23.68
CA GLU A 66 -9.31 15.17 24.32
C GLU A 66 -10.01 13.99 25.02
N MET A 67 -9.94 12.79 24.41
CA MET A 67 -10.43 11.56 25.02
C MET A 67 -9.61 11.18 26.26
N ASN A 68 -8.29 11.28 26.20
CA ASN A 68 -7.41 10.97 27.33
C ASN A 68 -7.66 11.94 28.52
N ASP A 69 -7.88 13.22 28.23
CA ASP A 69 -8.23 14.21 29.25
C ASP A 69 -9.59 13.88 29.89
N SER A 70 -10.57 13.49 29.08
CA SER A 70 -11.87 13.01 29.58
C SER A 70 -11.73 11.76 30.43
N TYR A 71 -10.88 10.82 30.03
CA TYR A 71 -10.56 9.61 30.80
C TYR A 71 -9.95 9.95 32.17
N LYS A 72 -8.97 10.85 32.21
CA LYS A 72 -8.37 11.33 33.46
C LYS A 72 -9.40 12.00 34.37
N SER A 73 -10.30 12.81 33.81
CA SER A 73 -11.36 13.45 34.58
C SER A 73 -12.30 12.43 35.23
N VAL A 74 -12.66 11.36 34.52
CA VAL A 74 -13.50 10.28 35.07
C VAL A 74 -12.78 9.56 36.21
N ILE A 75 -11.50 9.28 36.04
CA ILE A 75 -10.65 8.65 37.05
C ILE A 75 -10.54 9.53 38.30
N GLN A 76 -10.33 10.84 38.14
CA GLN A 76 -10.30 11.77 39.28
C GLN A 76 -11.65 11.84 39.99
N HIS A 77 -12.75 11.84 39.24
CA HIS A 77 -14.10 11.82 39.81
C HIS A 77 -14.38 10.51 40.58
N LEU A 78 -13.86 9.37 40.10
CA LEU A 78 -13.93 8.11 40.82
C LEU A 78 -13.14 8.16 42.13
N ALA A 79 -11.91 8.70 42.11
CA ALA A 79 -11.09 8.86 43.32
C ALA A 79 -11.80 9.74 44.36
N GLN A 80 -12.35 10.87 43.93
CA GLN A 80 -13.13 11.75 44.80
C GLN A 80 -14.37 11.04 45.36
N GLY A 81 -15.13 10.36 44.51
CA GLY A 81 -16.31 9.60 44.92
C GLY A 81 -15.97 8.47 45.91
N SER A 82 -14.80 7.83 45.78
CA SER A 82 -14.37 6.82 46.75
C SER A 82 -14.06 7.40 48.12
N GLN A 83 -13.44 8.58 48.19
CA GLN A 83 -13.18 9.28 49.45
C GLN A 83 -14.47 9.75 50.13
N ASP A 84 -15.44 10.21 49.35
CA ASP A 84 -16.70 10.77 49.86
C ASP A 84 -17.71 9.69 50.29
N LEU A 85 -17.71 8.51 49.63
CA LEU A 85 -18.73 7.48 49.83
C LEU A 85 -18.24 6.19 50.50
N CYS A 86 -16.94 5.92 50.55
CA CYS A 86 -16.41 4.66 51.11
C CYS A 86 -15.81 4.85 52.51
N ASP A 87 -15.75 3.74 53.27
CA ASP A 87 -14.95 3.68 54.49
C ASP A 87 -13.46 3.93 54.18
N PRO A 88 -12.68 4.52 55.11
CA PRO A 88 -11.30 4.97 54.84
C PRO A 88 -10.38 3.85 54.34
N VAL A 89 -10.55 2.61 54.82
CA VAL A 89 -9.78 1.45 54.35
C VAL A 89 -10.08 1.13 52.89
N THR A 90 -11.36 1.18 52.51
CA THR A 90 -11.81 0.90 51.15
C THR A 90 -11.45 2.04 50.19
N ALA A 91 -11.47 3.30 50.67
CA ALA A 91 -11.05 4.46 49.89
C ALA A 91 -9.55 4.40 49.53
N GLU A 92 -8.67 4.08 50.49
CA GLU A 92 -7.24 3.91 50.23
C GLU A 92 -6.94 2.77 49.25
N ASP A 93 -7.67 1.66 49.34
CA ASP A 93 -7.54 0.54 48.40
C ASP A 93 -7.93 0.92 46.97
N VAL A 94 -8.97 1.74 46.79
CA VAL A 94 -9.40 2.24 45.48
C VAL A 94 -8.39 3.22 44.90
N GLU A 95 -7.88 4.15 45.73
CA GLU A 95 -6.87 5.12 45.31
C GLU A 95 -5.55 4.45 44.87
N ASN A 96 -5.06 3.48 45.64
CA ASN A 96 -3.86 2.72 45.28
C ASN A 96 -4.00 1.97 43.94
N LYS A 97 -5.19 1.41 43.67
CA LYS A 97 -5.48 0.73 42.38
C LYS A 97 -5.54 1.70 41.22
N LEU A 98 -5.99 2.93 41.46
CA LEU A 98 -6.10 3.98 40.45
C LEU A 98 -4.74 4.61 40.12
N ALA A 99 -3.92 4.87 41.15
CA ALA A 99 -2.56 5.39 41.01
C ALA A 99 -1.66 4.43 40.19
N ALA A 100 -1.70 3.12 40.50
CA ALA A 100 -0.92 2.11 39.79
C ALA A 100 -1.25 2.02 38.28
N LYS A 101 -2.49 2.33 37.88
CA LYS A 101 -2.93 2.35 36.48
C LYS A 101 -2.39 3.58 35.72
N SER A 102 -2.19 4.70 36.42
CA SER A 102 -1.74 5.97 35.84
C SER A 102 -0.23 5.95 35.51
N ASP A 103 0.58 5.32 36.36
CA ASP A 103 2.03 5.19 36.14
C ASP A 103 2.39 4.23 34.99
N SER A 104 1.53 3.24 34.72
CA SER A 104 1.70 2.32 33.60
C SER A 104 1.49 2.99 32.24
N ALA A 105 0.70 4.06 32.16
CA ALA A 105 0.48 4.83 30.94
C ALA A 105 1.62 5.81 30.64
N SER A 106 2.47 6.13 31.62
CA SER A 106 3.61 7.05 31.47
C SER A 106 4.94 6.34 31.17
N THR A 107 4.97 5.00 31.24
CA THR A 107 6.18 4.17 31.05
C THR A 107 6.39 3.73 29.60
N ASP A 108 5.49 4.06 28.66
CA ASP A 108 5.68 3.81 27.21
C ASP A 108 6.58 4.87 26.52
N GLN A 109 7.30 5.68 27.31
CA GLN A 109 8.46 6.46 26.84
C GLN A 109 9.76 5.65 26.98
N GLN A 110 9.71 4.43 27.54
CA GLN A 110 10.90 3.61 27.74
C GLN A 110 11.20 2.81 26.48
N GLN A 111 12.14 3.37 25.70
CA GLN A 111 13.04 2.61 24.84
C GLN A 111 12.35 1.90 23.68
N ALA A 112 12.17 2.65 22.59
CA ALA A 112 12.46 2.08 21.28
C ALA A 112 13.95 1.68 21.27
N GLU A 113 14.28 0.55 21.90
CA GLU A 113 15.45 -0.21 21.47
C GLU A 113 15.14 -0.61 20.05
N THR A 114 15.78 0.13 19.15
CA THR A 114 15.86 -0.18 17.74
C THR A 114 16.47 -1.56 17.60
N ASP A 115 15.65 -2.60 17.65
CA ASP A 115 15.99 -3.85 16.99
C ASP A 115 15.92 -3.51 15.50
N THR A 116 17.04 -3.02 14.98
CA THR A 116 17.31 -2.80 13.55
C THR A 116 17.39 -4.14 12.81
N ALA A 117 16.56 -5.11 13.16
CA ALA A 117 16.18 -6.17 12.24
C ALA A 117 15.36 -5.47 11.15
N ALA A 118 16.06 -5.12 10.08
CA ALA A 118 15.55 -4.41 8.92
C ALA A 118 14.09 -4.79 8.66
N ILE A 119 13.18 -3.85 8.91
CA ILE A 119 11.83 -3.90 8.37
C ILE A 119 12.02 -3.75 6.86
N GLU A 120 12.34 -4.84 6.19
CA GLU A 120 12.38 -4.88 4.74
C GLU A 120 10.93 -4.64 4.30
N PRO A 121 10.69 -3.63 3.44
CA PRO A 121 9.38 -3.46 2.86
C PRO A 121 8.98 -4.76 2.16
N PRO A 122 7.68 -5.10 2.14
CA PRO A 122 7.22 -6.31 1.48
C PRO A 122 7.79 -6.38 0.06
N ARG A 123 8.40 -7.52 -0.27
CA ARG A 123 9.12 -7.74 -1.53
C ARG A 123 8.19 -7.79 -2.75
N ASP A 124 6.90 -7.59 -2.55
CA ASP A 124 5.84 -7.61 -3.55
C ASP A 124 5.84 -6.39 -4.50
N TYR A 125 6.70 -5.40 -4.28
CA TYR A 125 6.82 -4.20 -5.12
C TYR A 125 7.98 -4.22 -6.13
N ALA A 126 8.68 -5.34 -6.31
CA ALA A 126 9.83 -5.41 -7.22
C ALA A 126 9.40 -5.28 -8.71
N PRO A 127 10.07 -4.43 -9.51
CA PRO A 127 9.77 -4.31 -10.94
C PRO A 127 10.12 -5.61 -11.66
N LYS A 128 9.12 -6.24 -12.26
CA LYS A 128 9.25 -7.47 -13.05
C LYS A 128 9.97 -7.22 -14.38
N GLN A 129 10.78 -8.19 -14.81
CA GLN A 129 11.31 -8.18 -16.18
C GLN A 129 10.17 -8.41 -17.19
N PRO A 130 10.28 -7.93 -18.44
CA PRO A 130 9.19 -8.01 -19.42
C PRO A 130 8.65 -9.42 -19.68
N ASP A 131 9.49 -10.44 -19.53
CA ASP A 131 9.15 -11.85 -19.78
C ASP A 131 8.75 -12.63 -18.52
N GLU A 132 8.67 -11.97 -17.36
CA GLU A 132 8.35 -12.62 -16.08
C GLU A 132 6.87 -12.47 -15.71
N ILE A 133 6.22 -13.62 -15.48
CA ILE A 133 4.81 -13.74 -15.14
C ILE A 133 4.65 -13.45 -13.63
N GLY A 134 3.97 -12.36 -13.29
CA GLY A 134 3.83 -11.90 -11.90
C GLY A 134 2.99 -12.83 -11.04
N ALA A 135 3.23 -12.84 -9.73
CA ALA A 135 2.54 -13.73 -8.78
C ALA A 135 1.00 -13.54 -8.72
N LEU A 136 0.49 -12.41 -9.22
CA LEU A 136 -0.94 -12.09 -9.32
C LEU A 136 -1.50 -12.18 -10.75
N SER A 137 -0.71 -12.67 -11.72
CA SER A 137 -1.18 -12.80 -13.10
C SER A 137 -2.00 -14.07 -13.29
N GLU A 138 -3.05 -13.98 -14.11
CA GLU A 138 -4.04 -15.06 -14.32
C GLU A 138 -3.44 -16.33 -14.95
N ASN A 139 -2.25 -16.22 -15.53
CA ASN A 139 -1.49 -17.30 -16.15
C ASN A 139 -0.33 -17.82 -15.27
N TYR A 140 -0.20 -17.36 -14.03
CA TYR A 140 0.80 -17.85 -13.09
C TYR A 140 0.55 -19.35 -12.79
N GLY A 141 1.53 -20.19 -13.11
CA GLY A 141 1.43 -21.65 -12.95
C GLY A 141 0.72 -22.40 -14.09
N LEU A 142 0.26 -21.72 -15.14
CA LEU A 142 -0.38 -22.35 -16.30
C LEU A 142 0.63 -22.57 -17.44
N THR A 143 1.52 -23.55 -17.31
CA THR A 143 2.32 -24.00 -18.46
C THR A 143 1.45 -24.85 -19.37
N SER A 144 1.09 -24.33 -20.55
CA SER A 144 0.48 -25.14 -21.61
C SER A 144 1.50 -26.11 -22.19
N ASN A 145 1.69 -27.24 -21.52
CA ASN A 145 2.43 -28.36 -22.08
C ASN A 145 1.45 -29.27 -22.83
N LYS A 146 1.62 -29.35 -24.16
CA LYS A 146 1.03 -30.38 -24.99
C LYS A 146 1.84 -31.66 -24.80
N ALA A 147 1.32 -32.61 -24.02
CA ALA A 147 1.37 -34.07 -24.24
C ALA A 147 1.04 -34.85 -22.94
N GLU A 148 0.08 -35.78 -23.05
CA GLU A 148 0.00 -37.09 -22.35
C GLU A 148 -0.20 -37.08 -20.82
N THR A 149 -0.89 -37.98 -20.11
CA THR A 149 -1.75 -39.17 -20.35
C THR A 149 -2.10 -39.69 -18.93
N GLU A 150 -3.30 -40.27 -18.75
CA GLU A 150 -3.72 -41.18 -17.63
C GLU A 150 -3.83 -40.59 -16.20
N GLU A 151 -5.06 -40.51 -15.66
CA GLU A 151 -5.58 -41.39 -14.59
C GLU A 151 -4.63 -41.58 -13.39
N GLU A 152 -4.96 -40.99 -12.23
CA GLU A 152 -5.23 -41.77 -11.02
C GLU A 152 -5.83 -40.86 -9.92
N THR A 153 -7.04 -41.24 -9.52
CA THR A 153 -7.76 -40.75 -8.35
C THR A 153 -7.03 -41.08 -7.05
N ALA A 154 -6.83 -40.09 -6.17
CA ALA A 154 -6.71 -40.35 -4.74
C ALA A 154 -7.07 -39.10 -3.92
N VAL A 155 -8.36 -38.91 -3.65
CA VAL A 155 -8.77 -38.29 -2.38
C VAL A 155 -8.65 -39.36 -1.29
N PRO A 156 -8.17 -39.02 -0.08
CA PRO A 156 -9.17 -38.96 0.97
C PRO A 156 -8.96 -37.87 2.04
N SER A 157 -10.14 -37.40 2.48
CA SER A 157 -10.50 -37.10 3.87
C SER A 157 -9.96 -35.82 4.50
N PHE A 158 -10.63 -34.71 4.19
CA PHE A 158 -10.76 -33.59 5.12
C PHE A 158 -11.88 -33.91 6.12
N ALA A 159 -11.52 -34.44 7.29
CA ALA A 159 -12.42 -34.50 8.43
C ALA A 159 -12.59 -33.08 9.00
N ALA A 160 -13.61 -32.37 8.52
CA ALA A 160 -14.14 -31.19 9.18
C ALA A 160 -14.91 -31.62 10.43
N SER A 161 -14.57 -31.06 11.59
CA SER A 161 -15.53 -30.87 12.68
C SER A 161 -15.68 -29.36 12.90
N PRO A 162 -16.87 -28.78 12.72
CA PRO A 162 -17.12 -27.38 13.02
C PRO A 162 -17.60 -27.21 14.48
N LYS A 163 -16.93 -26.29 15.19
CA LYS A 163 -17.43 -25.28 16.14
C LYS A 163 -18.59 -25.67 17.09
N VAL A 164 -18.32 -25.71 18.41
CA VAL A 164 -18.84 -24.81 19.48
C VAL A 164 -17.88 -24.87 20.66
#